data_AF-A0A962R172-F1
#
_entry.id   AF-A0A962R172-F1
#
_cell.length_a   1.000
_cell.length_b   1.000
_cell.length_c   1.000
_cell.angle_alpha   90.00
_cell.angle_beta   90.00
_cell.angle_gamma   90.00
#
_symmetry.space_group_name_H-M   'P 1'
#
loop_
_entity.id
_entity.type
_entity.pdbx_description
1 polymer ?
#
loop_
_entity_poly.entity_id
_entity_poly.type
_entity_poly.pdbx_seq_one_letter_code
_entity_poly.pdbx_strand_id
1 'polypeptide(L)'
;MAQQGKVRLLLCGASFSRALAHAAGITTTEELDRVFGAEAARARQAMEQREREQAESVRQAQLAEAQARSVEAAQQSSDARLQALKDMQLPMGAWLGFHDTQPPLMAKLAVHDPQQNTYIFVDRNGIKLRQLSREQLHEL
;
A
#
# COMPACT_ATOMS: atom_id res chain seq x y z
N MET A 1 5.56 -45.06 39.20
CA MET A 1 6.83 -45.79 39.03
C MET A 1 6.90 -46.29 37.60
N ALA A 2 7.58 -45.57 36.70
CA ALA A 2 7.70 -45.96 35.29
C ALA A 2 8.85 -46.98 35.16
N GLN A 3 8.55 -48.16 34.62
CA GLN A 3 9.55 -49.20 34.34
C GLN A 3 10.50 -48.72 33.24
N GLN A 4 11.79 -48.58 33.59
CA GLN A 4 12.86 -48.31 32.64
C GLN A 4 13.13 -49.57 31.79
N GLY A 5 12.44 -49.67 30.66
CA GLY A 5 12.79 -50.62 29.61
C GLY A 5 14.13 -50.24 28.99
N LYS A 6 15.05 -51.22 28.89
CA LYS A 6 16.39 -51.09 28.29
C LYS A 6 16.36 -50.34 26.96
N VAL A 7 16.76 -49.07 26.96
CA VAL A 7 17.02 -48.31 25.73
C VAL A 7 18.41 -48.71 25.23
N ARG A 8 18.47 -49.48 24.14
CA ARG A 8 19.73 -49.77 23.43
C ARG A 8 19.86 -48.80 22.26
N LEU A 9 20.93 -48.02 22.24
CA LEU A 9 21.33 -47.26 21.05
C LEU A 9 21.71 -48.24 19.95
N LEU A 10 20.98 -48.20 18.83
CA LEU A 10 21.36 -48.93 17.63
C LEU A 10 22.64 -48.30 17.06
N LEU A 11 23.69 -49.11 16.92
CA LEU A 11 25.01 -48.70 16.43
C LEU A 11 25.06 -48.41 14.93
N CYS A 12 23.94 -48.55 14.20
CA CYS A 12 23.81 -48.02 12.86
C CYS A 12 23.24 -46.61 12.96
N GLY A 13 23.65 -45.68 12.09
CA GLY A 13 23.17 -44.29 12.07
C GLY A 13 21.67 -44.10 11.75
N ALA A 14 20.81 -45.00 12.23
CA ALA A 14 19.37 -44.94 12.17
C ALA A 14 18.84 -44.17 13.39
N SER A 15 18.16 -43.05 13.14
CA SER A 15 17.38 -42.34 14.15
C SER A 15 16.26 -43.23 14.71
N PHE A 16 15.80 -42.96 15.94
CA PHE A 16 14.68 -43.68 16.59
C PHE A 16 13.48 -43.88 15.66
N SER A 17 13.17 -42.87 14.86
CA SER A 17 12.13 -42.85 13.82
C SER A 17 12.30 -43.99 12.80
N ARG A 18 13.55 -44.34 12.44
CA ARG A 18 13.87 -45.35 11.43
C ARG A 18 13.80 -46.78 11.98
N ALA A 19 14.12 -46.98 13.26
CA ALA A 19 13.95 -48.28 13.93
C ALA A 19 12.46 -48.62 14.16
N LEU A 20 11.65 -47.61 14.50
CA LEU A 20 10.20 -47.77 14.65
C LEU A 20 9.52 -48.11 13.30
N ALA A 21 9.91 -47.43 12.22
CA ALA A 21 9.40 -47.72 10.88
C ALA A 21 9.67 -49.18 10.46
N HIS A 22 10.89 -49.67 10.69
CA HIS A 22 11.24 -51.06 10.41
C HIS A 22 10.46 -52.06 11.29
N ALA A 23 10.23 -51.75 12.56
CA ALA A 23 9.43 -52.60 13.46
C ALA A 23 7.95 -52.66 13.06
N ALA A 24 7.44 -51.60 12.42
CA ALA A 24 6.11 -51.55 11.83
C ALA A 24 6.03 -52.23 10.43
N GLY A 25 7.12 -52.85 9.96
CA GLY A 25 7.18 -53.53 8.67
C GLY A 25 7.50 -52.62 7.49
N ILE A 26 7.76 -51.33 7.72
CA ILE A 26 8.14 -50.37 6.67
C ILE A 26 9.65 -50.43 6.49
N THR A 27 10.10 -51.16 5.47
CA THR A 27 11.53 -51.45 5.26
C THR A 27 12.13 -50.68 4.09
N THR A 28 11.29 -50.05 3.26
CA THR A 28 11.71 -49.25 2.11
C THR A 28 11.32 -47.77 2.24
N THR A 29 12.10 -46.89 1.62
CA THR A 29 11.80 -45.45 1.57
C THR A 29 10.52 -45.15 0.78
N GLU A 30 10.18 -45.98 -0.21
CA GLU A 30 8.96 -45.85 -1.01
C GLU A 30 7.69 -46.20 -0.21
N GLU A 31 7.75 -47.19 0.68
CA GLU A 31 6.66 -47.49 1.61
C GLU A 31 6.50 -46.40 2.68
N LEU A 32 7.62 -45.84 3.15
CA LEU A 32 7.61 -44.69 4.07
C LEU A 32 6.98 -43.46 3.40
N ASP A 33 7.32 -43.17 2.15
CA ASP A 33 6.72 -42.09 1.35
C ASP A 33 5.24 -42.35 1.00
N ARG A 34 4.84 -43.61 0.82
CA ARG A 34 3.41 -43.96 0.66
C ARG A 34 2.58 -43.66 1.90
N VAL A 35 3.14 -43.91 3.09
CA VAL A 35 2.42 -43.72 4.37
C VAL A 35 2.49 -42.26 4.84
N PHE A 36 3.62 -41.58 4.69
CA PHE A 36 3.86 -40.25 5.27
C PHE A 36 4.08 -39.13 4.22
N GLY A 37 4.36 -39.47 2.96
CA GLY A 37 4.66 -38.50 1.91
C GLY A 37 3.47 -37.63 1.52
N ALA A 38 2.24 -38.15 1.63
CA ALA A 38 1.03 -37.37 1.40
C ALA A 38 0.82 -36.27 2.45
N GLU A 39 1.10 -36.55 3.72
CA GLU A 39 1.05 -35.55 4.80
C GLU A 39 2.18 -34.54 4.68
N ALA A 40 3.40 -34.99 4.38
CA ALA A 40 4.54 -34.11 4.15
C ALA A 40 4.36 -33.19 2.93
N ALA A 41 3.68 -33.66 1.87
CA ALA A 41 3.33 -32.85 0.70
C ALA A 41 2.26 -31.81 1.04
N ARG A 42 1.21 -32.18 1.78
CA ARG A 42 0.18 -31.25 2.26
C ARG A 42 0.75 -30.18 3.17
N ALA A 43 1.69 -30.54 4.05
CA ALA A 43 2.36 -29.59 4.93
C ALA A 43 3.19 -28.56 4.14
N ARG A 44 3.90 -28.99 3.08
CA ARG A 44 4.65 -28.10 2.18
C ARG A 44 3.72 -27.18 1.40
N GLN A 45 2.64 -27.72 0.83
CA GLN A 45 1.64 -26.92 0.11
C GLN A 45 0.95 -25.89 1.02
N ALA A 46 0.62 -26.26 2.25
CA ALA A 46 0.04 -25.34 3.22
C ALA A 46 1.04 -24.24 3.63
N MET A 47 2.33 -24.56 3.72
CA MET A 47 3.38 -23.58 4.02
C MET A 47 3.58 -22.61 2.85
N GLU A 48 3.64 -23.11 1.61
CA GLU A 48 3.72 -22.29 0.40
C GLU A 48 2.48 -21.40 0.21
N GLN A 49 1.29 -21.91 0.53
CA GLN A 49 0.05 -21.11 0.50
C GLN A 49 0.12 -19.97 1.51
N ARG A 50 0.52 -20.26 2.76
CA ARG A 50 0.68 -19.21 3.80
C ARG A 50 1.73 -18.18 3.41
N GLU A 51 2.83 -18.61 2.81
CA GLU A 51 3.88 -17.69 2.36
C GLU A 51 3.38 -16.78 1.22
N ARG A 52 2.61 -17.33 0.27
CA ARG A 52 1.96 -16.54 -0.79
C ARG A 52 0.94 -15.57 -0.22
N GLU A 53 0.07 -16.02 0.68
CA GLU A 53 -0.92 -15.18 1.35
C GLU A 53 -0.26 -14.06 2.16
N GLN A 54 0.83 -14.36 2.87
CA GLN A 54 1.63 -13.35 3.58
C GLN A 54 2.28 -12.37 2.61
N ALA A 55 2.88 -12.85 1.52
CA ALA A 55 3.52 -11.98 0.52
C ALA A 55 2.49 -11.06 -0.15
N GLU A 56 1.30 -11.57 -0.47
CA GLU A 56 0.19 -10.78 -1.02
C GLU A 56 -0.33 -9.77 0.01
N SER A 57 -0.50 -10.18 1.27
CA SER A 57 -0.92 -9.28 2.35
C SER A 57 0.07 -8.14 2.57
N VAL A 58 1.37 -8.44 2.61
CA VAL A 58 2.44 -7.43 2.74
C VAL A 58 2.43 -6.50 1.54
N ARG A 59 2.31 -7.04 0.32
CA ARG A 59 2.24 -6.23 -0.90
C ARG A 59 1.02 -5.30 -0.90
N GLN A 60 -0.13 -5.79 -0.46
CA GLN A 60 -1.36 -5.00 -0.40
C GLN A 60 -1.27 -3.91 0.67
N ALA A 61 -0.69 -4.21 1.83
CA ALA A 61 -0.42 -3.22 2.88
C ALA A 61 0.52 -2.11 2.39
N GLN A 62 1.61 -2.46 1.69
CA GLN A 62 2.55 -1.49 1.13
C GLN A 62 1.88 -0.58 0.08
N LEU A 63 1.03 -1.15 -0.77
CA LEU A 63 0.26 -0.38 -1.76
C LEU A 63 -0.70 0.60 -1.08
N ALA A 64 -1.43 0.15 -0.05
CA ALA A 64 -2.34 1.00 0.71
C ALA A 64 -1.60 2.14 1.43
N GLU A 65 -0.43 1.84 2.01
CA GLU A 65 0.39 2.85 2.69
C GLU A 65 0.98 3.87 1.71
N ALA A 66 1.45 3.43 0.54
CA ALA A 66 1.92 4.33 -0.51
C ALA A 66 0.80 5.23 -1.04
N GLN A 67 -0.41 4.69 -1.21
CA GLN A 67 -1.59 5.46 -1.57
C GLN A 67 -1.96 6.47 -0.49
N ALA A 68 -2.01 6.06 0.78
CA ALA A 68 -2.31 6.95 1.90
C ALA A 68 -1.31 8.10 1.98
N ARG A 69 0.00 7.83 1.90
CA ARG A 69 1.04 8.89 1.87
C ARG A 69 0.88 9.83 0.68
N SER A 70 0.52 9.31 -0.49
CA SER A 70 0.32 10.15 -1.69
C SER A 70 -0.88 11.08 -1.54
N VAL A 71 -1.97 10.59 -0.94
CA VAL A 71 -3.17 11.38 -0.62
C VAL A 71 -2.83 12.43 0.44
N GLU A 72 -2.18 12.04 1.53
CA GLU A 72 -1.76 12.97 2.58
C GLU A 72 -0.83 14.07 2.06
N ALA A 73 0.15 13.72 1.23
CA ALA A 73 1.05 14.70 0.62
C ALA A 73 0.31 15.67 -0.33
N ALA A 74 -0.65 15.17 -1.11
CA ALA A 74 -1.49 16.01 -1.96
C ALA A 74 -2.37 16.95 -1.12
N GLN A 75 -2.98 16.43 -0.03
CA GLN A 75 -3.80 17.20 0.90
C GLN A 75 -2.97 18.30 1.58
N GLN A 76 -1.78 17.97 2.11
CA GLN A 76 -0.87 18.93 2.73
C GLN A 76 -0.42 20.02 1.76
N SER A 77 -0.17 19.66 0.49
CA SER A 77 0.18 20.65 -0.55
C SER A 77 -0.99 21.59 -0.86
N SER A 78 -2.22 21.08 -0.79
CA SER A 78 -3.44 21.86 -0.98
C SER A 78 -3.69 22.80 0.21
N ASP A 79 -3.61 22.28 1.44
CA ASP A 79 -3.77 23.05 2.67
C ASP A 79 -2.69 24.14 2.82
N ALA A 80 -1.44 23.85 2.51
CA ALA A 80 -0.36 24.84 2.53
C ALA A 80 -0.58 25.94 1.46
N ARG A 81 -1.15 25.59 0.31
CA ARG A 81 -1.54 26.55 -0.74
C ARG A 81 -2.74 27.38 -0.31
N LEU A 82 -3.75 26.78 0.32
CA LEU A 82 -4.91 27.47 0.88
C LEU A 82 -4.51 28.44 2.00
N GLN A 83 -3.56 28.06 2.86
CA GLN A 83 -2.98 28.95 3.86
C GLN A 83 -2.20 30.09 3.20
N ALA A 84 -1.39 29.81 2.18
CA ALA A 84 -0.70 30.85 1.42
C ALA A 84 -1.68 31.83 0.74
N LEU A 85 -2.83 31.36 0.24
CA LEU A 85 -3.88 32.20 -0.35
C LEU A 85 -4.70 32.98 0.70
N LYS A 86 -4.81 32.45 1.93
CA LYS A 86 -5.46 33.16 3.06
C LYS A 86 -4.61 34.33 3.55
N ASP A 87 -3.29 34.17 3.58
CA ASP A 87 -2.36 35.17 4.09
C ASP A 87 -1.81 36.11 3.00
N MET A 88 -1.80 35.69 1.72
CA MET A 88 -1.32 36.52 0.63
C MET A 88 -2.46 37.16 -0.16
N GLN A 89 -2.49 38.49 -0.18
CA GLN A 89 -3.03 39.23 -1.31
C GLN A 89 -2.35 38.70 -2.58
N LEU A 90 -3.07 37.97 -3.43
CA LEU A 90 -2.46 37.45 -4.66
C LEU A 90 -1.98 38.64 -5.49
N PRO A 91 -0.69 38.69 -5.86
CA PRO A 91 -0.20 39.75 -6.73
C PRO A 91 -0.87 39.63 -8.09
N MET A 92 -1.24 40.77 -8.68
CA MET A 92 -1.69 40.79 -10.07
C MET A 92 -0.64 40.11 -10.96
N GLY A 93 -1.12 39.21 -11.81
CA GLY A 93 -0.29 38.41 -12.70
C GLY A 93 0.12 37.03 -12.18
N ALA A 94 -0.29 36.64 -10.96
CA ALA A 94 -0.13 35.28 -10.47
C ALA A 94 -0.89 34.26 -11.34
N TRP A 95 -0.29 33.09 -11.57
CA TRP A 95 -0.91 31.98 -12.30
C TRP A 95 -1.52 30.96 -11.34
N LEU A 96 -2.78 30.60 -11.55
CA LEU A 96 -3.52 29.58 -10.80
C LEU A 96 -3.97 28.45 -11.72
N GLY A 97 -3.85 27.21 -11.22
CA GLY A 97 -4.35 26.01 -11.88
C GLY A 97 -5.67 25.57 -11.28
N PHE A 98 -6.73 25.59 -12.08
CA PHE A 98 -8.04 25.07 -11.72
C PHE A 98 -8.13 23.61 -12.17
N HIS A 99 -8.44 22.73 -11.22
CA HIS A 99 -8.54 21.28 -11.43
C HIS A 99 -10.01 20.81 -11.40
N ASP A 100 -10.95 21.75 -11.39
CA ASP A 100 -12.39 21.47 -11.38
C ASP A 100 -12.92 21.04 -12.76
N THR A 101 -12.16 21.30 -13.82
CA THR A 101 -12.46 20.83 -15.18
C THR A 101 -11.38 19.85 -15.65
N GLN A 102 -11.78 18.92 -16.52
CA GLN A 102 -10.87 18.01 -17.20
C GLN A 102 -10.88 18.32 -18.70
N PRO A 103 -9.80 18.83 -19.31
CA PRO A 103 -8.45 19.06 -18.75
C PRO A 103 -8.36 20.26 -17.77
N PRO A 104 -7.35 20.29 -16.88
CA PRO A 104 -7.15 21.37 -15.93
C PRO A 104 -6.82 22.69 -16.64
N LEU A 105 -7.36 23.80 -16.12
CA LEU A 105 -7.24 25.12 -16.70
C LEU A 105 -6.15 25.92 -15.98
N MET A 106 -5.31 26.63 -16.73
CA MET A 106 -4.37 27.61 -16.19
C MET A 106 -4.89 29.02 -16.43
N ALA A 107 -5.07 29.79 -15.36
CA ALA A 107 -5.50 31.17 -15.49
C ALA A 107 -4.61 32.12 -14.71
N LYS A 108 -4.33 33.27 -15.30
CA LYS A 108 -3.58 34.37 -14.72
C LYS A 108 -4.53 35.36 -14.06
N LEU A 109 -4.26 35.79 -12.83
CA LEU A 109 -4.98 36.87 -12.19
C LEU A 109 -4.71 38.18 -12.94
N ALA A 110 -5.69 38.70 -13.67
CA ALA A 110 -5.55 39.93 -14.42
C ALA A 110 -5.90 41.16 -13.58
N VAL A 111 -7.00 41.08 -12.83
CA VAL A 111 -7.54 42.21 -12.06
C VAL A 111 -8.04 41.70 -10.71
N HIS A 112 -7.72 42.45 -9.66
CA HIS A 112 -8.33 42.33 -8.34
C HIS A 112 -9.03 43.64 -8.01
N ASP A 113 -10.36 43.59 -7.85
CA ASP A 113 -11.16 44.71 -7.39
C ASP A 113 -11.41 44.56 -5.87
N PRO A 114 -10.75 45.37 -5.01
CA PRO A 114 -10.93 45.29 -3.57
C PRO A 114 -12.28 45.86 -3.08
N GLN A 115 -12.95 46.70 -3.87
CA GLN A 115 -14.27 47.23 -3.51
C GLN A 115 -15.35 46.16 -3.66
N GLN A 116 -15.25 45.39 -4.75
CA GLN A 116 -16.18 44.29 -5.05
C GLN A 116 -15.67 42.93 -4.57
N ASN A 117 -14.51 42.89 -3.93
CA ASN A 117 -13.84 41.69 -3.43
C ASN A 117 -13.78 40.56 -4.48
N THR A 118 -13.49 40.95 -5.72
CA THR A 118 -13.62 40.13 -6.92
C THR A 118 -12.27 39.99 -7.62
N TYR A 119 -11.99 38.78 -8.09
CA TYR A 119 -10.78 38.39 -8.81
C TYR A 119 -11.16 37.95 -10.22
N ILE A 120 -10.52 38.55 -11.23
CA ILE A 120 -10.74 38.23 -12.64
C ILE A 120 -9.52 37.47 -13.17
N PHE A 121 -9.77 36.28 -13.67
CA PHE A 121 -8.77 35.36 -14.20
C PHE A 121 -8.88 35.25 -15.72
N VAL A 122 -7.73 35.24 -16.39
CA VAL A 122 -7.62 35.18 -17.86
C VAL A 122 -6.74 34.03 -18.33
N ASP A 123 -6.91 33.58 -19.57
CA ASP A 123 -6.04 32.57 -20.18
C ASP A 123 -4.68 33.15 -20.62
N ARG A 124 -3.88 32.33 -21.32
CA ARG A 124 -2.58 32.75 -21.90
C ARG A 124 -2.70 33.86 -22.95
N ASN A 125 -3.87 34.04 -23.55
CA ASN A 125 -4.15 35.05 -24.56
C ASN A 125 -4.82 36.31 -23.98
N GLY A 126 -5.09 36.34 -22.65
CA GLY A 126 -5.77 37.45 -22.00
C GLY A 126 -7.30 37.38 -22.07
N ILE A 127 -7.88 36.26 -22.49
CA ILE A 127 -9.32 36.04 -22.55
C ILE A 127 -9.82 35.70 -21.15
N LYS A 128 -10.88 36.38 -20.68
CA LYS A 128 -11.51 36.11 -19.38
C LYS A 128 -11.99 34.65 -19.31
N LEU A 129 -11.40 33.89 -18.40
CA LEU A 129 -11.81 32.52 -18.08
C LEU A 129 -12.80 32.49 -16.93
N ARG A 130 -12.53 33.25 -15.86
CA ARG A 130 -13.30 33.16 -14.63
C ARG A 130 -13.32 34.47 -13.87
N GLN A 131 -14.39 34.64 -13.09
CA GLN A 131 -14.53 35.71 -12.13
C GLN A 131 -14.97 35.06 -10.82
N LEU A 132 -14.26 35.33 -9.74
CA LEU A 132 -14.47 34.71 -8.43
C LEU A 132 -14.53 35.78 -7.36
N SER A 133 -15.45 35.64 -6.41
CA SER A 133 -15.34 36.40 -5.16
C SER A 133 -14.21 35.85 -4.30
N ARG A 134 -13.78 36.61 -3.30
CA ARG A 134 -12.81 36.12 -2.30
C ARG A 134 -13.27 34.83 -1.61
N GLU A 135 -14.55 34.71 -1.31
CA GLU A 135 -15.13 33.52 -0.68
C GLU A 135 -15.00 32.30 -1.61
N GLN A 136 -15.37 32.46 -2.88
CA GLN A 136 -15.22 31.40 -3.88
C GLN A 136 -13.75 31.06 -4.15
N LEU A 137 -12.84 32.03 -4.06
CA LEU A 137 -11.40 31.78 -4.17
C LEU A 137 -10.88 30.96 -2.96
N HIS A 138 -11.49 31.10 -1.78
CA HIS A 138 -11.16 30.30 -0.61
C HIS A 138 -11.72 28.87 -0.65
N GLU A 139 -12.71 28.60 -1.50
CA GLU A 139 -13.36 27.29 -1.64
C GLU A 139 -12.76 26.39 -2.74
N LEU A 140 -11.81 26.91 -3.53
CA LEU A 140 -11.13 26.20 -4.63
C LEU A 140 -9.87 25.45 -4.18
#